data_AF-A0A897N157-F1
#
_entry.id   AF-A0A897N157-F1
#
_cell.length_a   1.000
_cell.length_b   1.000
_cell.length_c   1.000
_cell.angle_alpha   90.00
_cell.angle_beta   90.00
_cell.angle_gamma   90.00
#
_symmetry.space_group_name_H-M   'P 1'
#
loop_
_entity.id
_entity.type
_entity.pdbx_description
1 polymer ?
#
loop_
_entity_poly.entity_id
_entity_poly.type
_entity_poly.pdbx_seq_one_letter_code
_entity_poly.pdbx_strand_id
1 'polypeptide(L)' 'MSTDGRFDDALAVSDRLELFGTLVGALLVLIGLGTVAGMPWQTNGSTAVSVLQLLGVLATIAAGTGLVWLVRQ' A
#
# COMPACT_ATOMS: atom_id res chain seq x y z
N MET A 1 -38.95 -11.56 -8.79
CA MET A 1 -37.48 -11.75 -8.78
C MET A 1 -36.94 -10.75 -7.76
N SER A 2 -36.77 -11.14 -6.49
CA SER A 2 -36.30 -10.24 -5.42
C SER A 2 -34.78 -10.07 -5.58
N THR A 3 -34.33 -8.82 -5.74
CA THR A 3 -32.92 -8.45 -5.96
C THR A 3 -32.19 -8.10 -4.68
N ASP A 4 -32.86 -8.19 -3.54
CA ASP A 4 -32.50 -7.49 -2.31
C ASP A 4 -31.19 -8.03 -1.72
N GLY A 5 -31.05 -9.36 -1.61
CA GLY A 5 -29.81 -9.97 -1.10
C GLY A 5 -28.57 -9.73 -1.98
N ARG A 6 -28.73 -9.52 -3.30
CA ARG A 6 -27.59 -9.27 -4.20
C ARG A 6 -26.91 -7.93 -3.93
N PHE A 7 -27.67 -6.93 -3.51
CA PHE A 7 -27.14 -5.59 -3.24
C PHE A 7 -26.46 -5.53 -1.87
N ASP A 8 -27.01 -6.20 -0.86
CA ASP A 8 -26.42 -6.30 0.48
C ASP A 8 -25.01 -6.93 0.43
N ASP A 9 -24.86 -8.01 -0.35
CA ASP A 9 -23.56 -8.66 -0.57
C ASP A 9 -22.54 -7.72 -1.23
N ALA A 10 -22.98 -6.93 -2.22
CA ALA A 10 -22.10 -5.98 -2.92
C ALA A 10 -21.64 -4.83 -2.01
N LEU A 11 -22.53 -4.32 -1.15
CA LEU A 11 -22.20 -3.29 -0.16
C LEU A 11 -21.22 -3.83 0.89
N ALA A 12 -21.47 -5.04 1.41
CA ALA A 12 -20.59 -5.69 2.37
C ALA A 12 -19.19 -5.98 1.80
N VAL A 13 -19.09 -6.33 0.51
CA VAL A 13 -17.81 -6.51 -0.19
C VAL A 13 -17.09 -5.17 -0.35
N SER A 14 -17.80 -4.11 -0.74
CA SER A 14 -17.22 -2.76 -0.91
C SER A 14 -16.62 -2.24 0.40
N ASP A 15 -17.36 -2.34 1.50
CA ASP A 15 -16.95 -1.85 2.83
C ASP A 15 -15.69 -2.59 3.35
N ARG A 16 -15.61 -3.90 3.09
CA ARG A 16 -14.41 -4.70 3.38
C ARG A 16 -13.22 -4.27 2.52
N LEU A 17 -13.44 -4.02 1.22
CA LEU A 17 -12.37 -3.57 0.33
C LEU A 17 -11.82 -2.21 0.73
N GLU A 18 -12.70 -1.27 1.13
CA GLU A 18 -12.30 0.03 1.65
C GLU A 18 -11.43 -0.10 2.90
N LEU A 19 -11.86 -0.95 3.85
CA LEU A 19 -11.11 -1.23 5.07
C LEU A 19 -9.75 -1.87 4.77
N PHE A 20 -9.71 -2.97 4.01
CA PHE A 20 -8.47 -3.67 3.71
C PHE A 20 -7.52 -2.83 2.86
N GLY A 21 -8.03 -2.13 1.84
CA GLY A 21 -7.23 -1.24 1.00
C GLY A 21 -6.59 -0.12 1.80
N THR A 22 -7.34 0.47 2.73
CA THR A 22 -6.81 1.52 3.61
C THR A 22 -5.75 0.97 4.57
N LEU A 23 -6.01 -0.16 5.23
CA LEU A 23 -5.06 -0.77 6.18
C LEU A 23 -3.77 -1.24 5.50
N VAL A 24 -3.90 -1.97 4.39
CA VAL A 24 -2.73 -2.45 3.62
C VAL A 24 -1.98 -1.25 3.02
N GLY A 25 -2.70 -0.27 2.49
CA GLY A 25 -2.11 0.95 1.95
C GLY A 25 -1.29 1.71 3.01
N ALA A 26 -1.87 1.93 4.20
CA ALA A 26 -1.18 2.56 5.32
C ALA A 26 0.03 1.74 5.78
N LEU A 27 -0.09 0.42 5.88
CA LEU A 27 1.02 -0.47 6.25
C LEU A 27 2.18 -0.35 5.26
N LEU A 28 1.93 -0.34 3.96
CA LEU A 28 2.98 -0.19 2.95
C LEU A 28 3.69 1.16 3.07
N VAL A 29 2.95 2.25 3.31
CA VAL A 29 3.55 3.57 3.57
C VAL A 29 4.45 3.51 4.80
N LEU A 30 3.98 2.90 5.90
CA LEU A 30 4.76 2.75 7.12
C LEU A 30 6.01 1.88 6.92
N ILE A 31 5.93 0.80 6.13
CA ILE A 31 7.08 -0.03 5.77
C ILE A 31 8.12 0.80 4.99
N GLY A 32 7.66 1.59 4.01
CA GLY A 32 8.53 2.50 3.27
C GLY A 32 9.23 3.50 4.19
N LEU A 33 8.49 4.15 5.08
CA LEU A 33 9.05 5.10 6.06
C LEU A 33 10.00 4.42 7.06
N GLY A 34 9.66 3.23 7.54
CA GLY A 34 10.54 2.44 8.40
C GLY A 34 11.84 2.06 7.68
N THR A 35 11.78 1.79 6.38
CA THR A 35 12.96 1.53 5.56
C THR A 35 13.79 2.81 5.38
N VAL A 36 13.16 3.98 5.19
CA VAL A 36 13.87 5.27 5.19
C VAL A 36 14.59 5.50 6.51
N ALA A 37 13.92 5.26 7.63
CA ALA A 37 14.49 5.44 8.97
C ALA A 37 15.66 4.47 9.24
N GLY A 38 15.57 3.22 8.77
CA GLY A 38 16.63 2.23 8.91
C GLY A 38 17.84 2.43 8.00
N MET A 39 17.70 3.26 6.95
CA MET A 39 18.76 3.61 5.99
C MET A 39 19.64 2.41 5.52
N PRO A 40 19.06 1.27 5.11
CA PRO A 40 19.83 0.06 4.80
C PRO A 40 20.81 0.24 3.63
N TRP A 41 20.61 1.25 2.78
CA TRP A 41 21.55 1.56 1.70
C TRP A 41 22.91 2.05 2.22
N GLN A 42 23.02 2.44 3.49
CA GLN A 42 24.30 2.81 4.11
C GLN A 42 25.18 1.60 4.47
N THR A 43 24.66 0.37 4.44
CA THR A 43 25.39 -0.83 4.86
C THR A 43 26.01 -1.63 3.71
N ASN A 44 25.87 -1.15 2.47
CA ASN A 44 26.46 -1.77 1.28
C ASN A 44 27.45 -0.81 0.59
N GLY A 45 28.49 -1.35 -0.05
CA GLY A 45 29.53 -0.55 -0.74
C GLY A 45 29.21 -0.15 -2.17
N SER A 46 27.97 -0.36 -2.66
CA SER A 46 27.61 -0.17 -4.06
C SER A 46 26.57 0.93 -4.25
N THR A 47 26.97 1.99 -4.95
CA THR A 47 26.06 3.08 -5.31
C THR A 47 24.87 2.59 -6.12
N ALA A 48 25.08 1.65 -7.05
CA ALA A 48 24.01 1.10 -7.88
C ALA A 48 22.96 0.36 -7.05
N VAL A 49 23.40 -0.45 -6.07
CA VAL A 49 22.50 -1.16 -5.15
C VAL A 49 21.74 -0.16 -4.28
N SER A 50 22.41 0.88 -3.80
CA SER A 50 21.81 1.94 -2.98
C SER A 50 20.69 2.68 -3.74
N VAL A 51 20.93 3.03 -5.00
CA VAL A 51 19.90 3.66 -5.86
C VAL A 51 18.71 2.72 -6.06
N LEU A 52 18.95 1.43 -6.34
CA LEU A 52 17.88 0.46 -6.52
C LEU A 52 17.03 0.30 -5.25
N GLN A 53 17.65 0.29 -4.07
CA GLN A 53 16.93 0.23 -2.80
C GLN A 53 16.05 1.46 -2.59
N LEU A 54 16.57 2.66 -2.88
CA LEU A 54 15.79 3.91 -2.78
C LEU A 54 14.59 3.91 -3.73
N LEU A 55 14.77 3.43 -4.97
CA LEU A 55 13.67 3.26 -5.92
C LEU A 55 12.61 2.27 -5.38
N GLY A 56 13.05 1.17 -4.76
CA GLY A 56 12.18 0.22 -4.09
C GLY A 56 11.34 0.87 -2.98
N VAL A 57 11.98 1.68 -2.12
CA VAL A 57 11.28 2.43 -1.05
C VAL A 57 10.22 3.36 -1.64
N LEU A 58 10.56 4.14 -2.66
CA LEU A 58 9.61 5.04 -3.32
C LEU A 58 8.45 4.25 -3.95
N ALA A 59 8.72 3.12 -4.59
CA ALA A 59 7.69 2.25 -5.15
C ALA A 59 6.76 1.68 -4.07
N THR A 60 7.29 1.27 -2.91
CA THR A 60 6.47 0.78 -1.79
C THR A 60 5.54 1.87 -1.25
N ILE A 61 6.05 3.08 -1.05
CA ILE A 61 5.24 4.22 -0.59
C ILE A 61 4.17 4.58 -1.63
N ALA A 62 4.54 4.61 -2.91
CA ALA A 62 3.63 4.91 -4.00
C ALA A 62 2.52 3.85 -4.10
N ALA A 63 2.85 2.56 -3.97
CA ALA A 63 1.86 1.48 -3.95
C ALA A 63 0.91 1.62 -2.76
N GLY A 64 1.43 1.89 -1.57
CA GLY A 64 0.60 2.10 -0.38
C GLY A 64 -0.36 3.29 -0.52
N THR A 65 0.17 4.43 -0.96
CA THR A 65 -0.62 5.65 -1.22
C THR A 65 -1.65 5.42 -2.33
N GLY A 66 -1.27 4.69 -3.38
CA GLY A 66 -2.13 4.32 -4.50
C GLY A 66 -3.30 3.43 -4.07
N LEU A 67 -3.08 2.46 -3.16
CA LEU A 67 -4.15 1.65 -2.60
C LEU A 67 -5.15 2.48 -1.80
N VAL A 68 -4.68 3.37 -0.91
CA VAL A 68 -5.57 4.25 -0.13
C VAL A 68 -6.37 5.16 -1.06
N TRP A 69 -5.76 5.68 -2.12
CA TRP A 69 -6.44 6.54 -3.09
C TRP A 69 -7.49 5.76 -3.89
N LEU A 70 -7.14 4.56 -4.37
CA LEU A 70 -8.01 3.73 -5.23
C LEU A 70 -9.30 3.32 -4.51
N VAL A 71 -9.22 2.99 -3.22
CA VAL A 71 -10.41 2.54 -2.47
C VAL A 71 -11.27 3.68 -1.93
N ARG A 72 -10.82 4.93 -2.07
CA ARG A 72 -11.57 6.14 -1.68
C ARG A 72 -12.29 6.81 -2.84
N GLN A 73 -12.06 6.35 -4.07
CA GLN A 73 -12.75 6.80 -5.28
C GLN A 73 -14.02 6.00 -5.53
#